data_AF-A0A1F5J6M9-F1
#
_entry.id   AF-A0A1F5J6M9-F1
#
_cell.length_a   1.000
_cell.length_b   1.000
_cell.length_c   1.000
_cell.angle_alpha   90.00
_cell.angle_beta   90.00
_cell.angle_gamma   90.00
#
_symmetry.space_group_name_H-M   'P 1'
#
loop_
_entity.id
_entity.type
_entity.pdbx_description
1 polymer ?
#
loop_
_entity_poly.entity_id
_entity_poly.type
_entity_poly.pdbx_seq_one_letter_code
_entity_poly.pdbx_strand_id
1 'polypeptide(L)'
;MKLITSITLSAALFFSVFTMSSHALSQYFPLTASQDHFTHIIAQLKTFRTVEWESPVSLWVQVASSQKSRAAELANTIEDRARGALMQPFCVHIYVTAGQSLARSCVY
;
A
#
# COMPACT_ATOMS: atom_id res chain seq x y z
N MET A 1 -9.09 -23.30 -48.46
CA MET A 1 -8.67 -23.63 -47.08
C MET A 1 -7.36 -22.92 -46.79
N LYS A 2 -7.17 -22.46 -45.54
CA LYS A 2 -5.98 -21.80 -44.95
C LYS A 2 -5.97 -20.27 -45.03
N LEU A 3 -6.61 -19.65 -44.05
CA LEU A 3 -6.23 -18.32 -43.54
C LEU A 3 -6.69 -18.20 -42.09
N ILE A 4 -6.13 -19.05 -41.22
CA ILE A 4 -6.34 -18.98 -39.77
C ILE A 4 -4.96 -19.10 -39.11
N THR A 5 -4.12 -18.08 -39.23
CA THR A 5 -2.84 -18.03 -38.51
C THR A 5 -2.41 -16.61 -38.10
N SER A 6 -3.30 -15.62 -38.12
CA SER A 6 -2.90 -14.23 -37.82
C SER A 6 -3.59 -13.59 -36.59
N ILE A 7 -4.50 -14.29 -35.92
CA ILE A 7 -5.26 -13.69 -34.80
C ILE A 7 -4.62 -13.97 -33.43
N THR A 8 -3.69 -14.93 -33.32
CA THR A 8 -3.10 -15.33 -32.04
C THR A 8 -1.94 -14.45 -31.57
N LEU A 9 -1.31 -13.63 -32.43
CA LEU A 9 -0.17 -12.81 -32.03
C LEU A 9 -0.58 -11.55 -31.26
N SER A 10 -1.79 -11.02 -31.49
CA SER A 10 -2.23 -9.76 -30.89
C SER A 10 -2.69 -9.92 -29.44
N ALA A 11 -3.15 -11.10 -29.03
CA ALA A 11 -3.64 -11.32 -27.66
C ALA A 11 -2.51 -11.42 -26.62
N ALA A 12 -1.30 -11.82 -27.02
CA ALA A 12 -0.17 -11.95 -26.10
C ALA A 12 0.46 -10.60 -25.71
N LEU A 13 0.28 -9.56 -26.52
CA LEU A 13 0.80 -8.21 -26.24
C LEU A 13 -0.12 -7.37 -25.35
N PHE A 14 -1.41 -7.70 -25.26
CA PHE A 14 -2.33 -6.98 -24.37
C PHE A 14 -2.27 -7.46 -22.92
N PHE A 15 -1.81 -8.68 -22.65
CA PHE A 15 -1.68 -9.19 -21.28
C PHE A 15 -0.39 -8.77 -20.56
N SER A 16 0.65 -8.35 -21.28
CA SER A 16 1.91 -7.91 -20.66
C SER A 16 1.87 -6.47 -20.12
N VAL A 17 0.84 -5.69 -20.46
CA VAL A 17 0.71 -4.29 -20.00
C VAL A 17 -0.03 -4.15 -18.67
N PHE A 18 -0.72 -5.20 -18.20
CA PHE A 18 -1.52 -5.15 -16.96
C PHE A 18 -0.82 -5.71 -15.72
N THR A 19 0.42 -6.19 -15.86
CA THR A 19 1.27 -6.47 -14.69
C THR A 19 2.19 -5.27 -14.44
N MET A 20 1.63 -4.06 -14.35
CA MET A 20 2.33 -2.97 -13.66
C MET A 20 2.41 -3.37 -12.20
N SER A 21 3.60 -3.85 -11.84
CA SER A 21 4.06 -4.12 -10.49
C SER A 21 3.60 -3.01 -9.54
N SER A 22 2.79 -3.34 -8.55
CA SER A 22 2.38 -2.46 -7.44
C SER A 22 3.54 -2.05 -6.51
N HIS A 23 4.78 -1.99 -7.00
CA HIS A 23 6.00 -1.81 -6.21
C HIS A 23 6.72 -0.46 -6.49
N ALA A 24 6.06 0.48 -7.16
CA ALA A 24 6.70 1.67 -7.72
C ALA A 24 6.52 2.97 -6.92
N LEU A 25 6.31 2.96 -5.60
CA LEU A 25 5.95 4.20 -4.88
C LEU A 25 7.02 4.80 -3.96
N SER A 26 7.96 4.03 -3.39
CA SER A 26 8.97 4.61 -2.49
C SER A 26 10.10 5.38 -3.18
N GLN A 27 10.22 5.28 -4.52
CA GLN A 27 11.30 5.93 -5.28
C GLN A 27 11.00 7.38 -5.69
N TYR A 28 9.76 7.85 -5.55
CA TYR A 28 9.34 9.14 -6.13
C TYR A 28 9.37 10.33 -5.16
N PHE A 29 9.52 10.11 -3.86
CA PHE A 29 9.68 11.18 -2.88
C PHE A 29 10.52 10.69 -1.68
N PRO A 30 11.54 11.45 -1.26
CA PRO A 30 12.30 11.10 -0.07
C PRO A 30 11.41 11.29 1.17
N LEU A 31 11.40 10.30 2.06
CA LEU A 31 10.74 10.42 3.36
C LEU A 31 11.48 11.45 4.22
N THR A 32 10.72 12.24 4.97
CA THR A 32 11.27 13.06 6.05
C THR A 32 11.81 12.16 7.17
N ALA A 33 12.70 12.69 8.01
CA ALA A 33 13.23 11.94 9.16
C ALA A 33 12.11 11.40 10.09
N SER A 34 11.05 12.17 10.29
CA SER A 34 9.90 11.76 11.10
C SER A 34 9.12 10.61 10.46
N GLN A 35 8.91 10.65 9.14
CA GLN A 35 8.25 9.58 8.41
C GLN A 35 9.08 8.29 8.39
N ASP A 36 10.39 8.41 8.15
CA ASP A 36 11.31 7.28 8.16
C ASP A 36 11.35 6.61 9.55
N HIS A 37 11.49 7.41 10.60
CA HIS A 37 11.45 6.92 11.98
C HIS A 37 10.12 6.24 12.32
N PHE A 38 9.00 6.85 11.93
CA PHE A 38 7.67 6.29 12.15
C PHE A 38 7.47 4.97 11.39
N THR A 39 7.91 4.89 10.14
CA THR A 39 7.90 3.66 9.35
C THR A 39 8.73 2.57 10.00
N HIS A 40 9.90 2.90 10.52
CA HIS A 40 10.75 1.93 11.21
C HIS A 40 10.05 1.36 12.45
N ILE A 41 9.38 2.20 13.25
CA ILE A 41 8.59 1.74 14.40
C ILE A 41 7.47 0.78 13.96
N ILE A 42 6.71 1.13 12.92
CA ILE A 42 5.62 0.28 12.43
C ILE A 42 6.16 -1.04 11.88
N ALA A 43 7.24 -1.01 11.10
CA ALA A 43 7.84 -2.20 10.50
C ALA A 43 8.38 -3.19 11.55
N GLN A 44 8.76 -2.71 12.74
CA GLN A 44 9.16 -3.56 13.86
C GLN A 44 7.98 -4.30 14.51
N LEU A 45 6.75 -3.86 14.29
CA LEU A 45 5.56 -4.53 14.80
C LEU A 45 5.27 -5.77 13.96
N LYS A 46 5.36 -6.96 14.59
CA LYS A 46 5.10 -8.27 13.96
C LYS A 46 3.68 -8.44 13.38
N THR A 47 2.78 -7.50 13.63
CA THR A 47 1.42 -7.45 13.08
C THR A 47 1.41 -7.13 11.59
N PHE A 48 2.40 -6.37 11.11
CA PHE A 48 2.42 -5.85 9.74
C PHE A 48 3.45 -6.61 8.89
N ARG A 49 3.06 -6.91 7.65
CA ARG A 49 3.92 -7.60 6.68
C ARG A 49 4.74 -6.63 5.85
N THR A 50 4.11 -5.51 5.49
CA THR A 50 4.63 -4.52 4.55
C THR A 50 4.15 -3.15 5.00
N VAL A 51 5.01 -2.14 4.87
CA VAL A 51 4.72 -0.74 5.21
C VAL A 51 5.31 0.10 4.08
N GLU A 52 4.45 0.74 3.30
CA GLU A 52 4.83 1.45 2.08
C GLU A 52 4.15 2.81 2.05
N TRP A 53 4.88 3.85 1.63
CA TRP A 53 4.29 5.16 1.38
C TRP A 53 3.88 5.27 -0.08
N GLU A 54 2.65 5.70 -0.32
CA GLU A 54 2.13 6.04 -1.65
C GLU A 54 2.35 7.53 -1.96
N SER A 55 2.26 8.38 -0.95
CA SER A 55 2.56 9.81 -1.06
C SER A 55 3.06 10.33 0.30
N PRO A 56 3.55 11.57 0.42
CA PRO A 56 3.95 12.14 1.72
C PRO A 56 2.87 12.12 2.80
N VAL A 57 1.60 11.94 2.43
CA VAL A 57 0.46 11.93 3.36
C VAL A 57 -0.32 10.61 3.33
N SER A 58 0.14 9.59 2.60
CA SER A 58 -0.58 8.31 2.42
C SER A 58 0.34 7.13 2.69
N LEU A 59 0.08 6.42 3.79
CA LEU A 59 0.79 5.19 4.18
C LEU A 59 -0.11 3.97 3.99
N TRP A 60 0.43 2.93 3.38
CA TRP A 60 -0.20 1.65 3.14
C TRP A 60 0.47 0.58 3.98
N VAL A 61 -0.33 -0.18 4.72
CA VAL A 61 0.15 -1.20 5.66
C VAL A 61 -0.56 -2.53 5.39
N GLN A 62 0.24 -3.55 5.09
CA GLN A 62 -0.26 -4.89 4.84
C GLN A 62 -0.37 -5.68 6.15
N VAL A 63 -1.51 -6.35 6.34
CA VAL A 63 -1.75 -7.27 7.46
C VAL A 63 -1.98 -8.69 6.95
N ALA A 64 -1.80 -9.68 7.84
CA ALA A 64 -2.22 -11.05 7.54
C ALA A 64 -3.76 -11.15 7.40
N SER A 65 -4.26 -12.06 6.56
CA SER A 65 -5.71 -12.26 6.37
C SER A 65 -6.46 -12.55 7.67
N SER A 66 -5.80 -13.17 8.67
CA SER A 66 -6.36 -13.41 10.00
C SER A 66 -6.66 -12.14 10.79
N GLN A 67 -6.06 -11.01 10.45
CA GLN A 67 -6.26 -9.71 11.09
C GLN A 67 -7.27 -8.83 10.35
N LYS A 68 -7.92 -9.34 9.27
CA LYS A 68 -8.87 -8.57 8.45
C LYS A 68 -9.98 -7.91 9.27
N SER A 69 -10.53 -8.62 10.27
CA SER A 69 -11.59 -8.09 11.13
C SER A 69 -11.15 -6.91 11.99
N ARG A 70 -9.83 -6.75 12.23
CA ARG A 70 -9.24 -5.69 13.03
C ARG A 70 -8.70 -4.53 12.20
N ALA A 71 -8.92 -4.53 10.88
CA ALA A 71 -8.36 -3.52 9.99
C ALA A 71 -8.71 -2.08 10.40
N ALA A 72 -9.96 -1.82 10.82
CA ALA A 72 -10.38 -0.49 11.27
C ALA A 72 -9.72 -0.08 12.60
N GLU A 73 -9.66 -0.99 13.57
CA GLU A 73 -8.97 -0.79 14.85
C GLU A 73 -7.49 -0.45 14.63
N LEU A 74 -6.82 -1.19 13.74
CA LEU A 74 -5.42 -0.98 13.40
C LEU A 74 -5.21 0.36 12.67
N ALA A 75 -6.09 0.71 11.73
CA ALA A 75 -6.04 2.00 11.04
C ALA A 75 -6.13 3.18 12.03
N ASN A 76 -7.10 3.14 12.94
CA ASN A 76 -7.26 4.17 13.96
C ASN A 76 -6.07 4.22 14.93
N THR A 77 -5.55 3.06 15.34
CA THR A 77 -4.37 3.00 16.21
C THR A 77 -3.15 3.64 15.55
N ILE A 78 -2.91 3.38 14.26
CA ILE A 78 -1.78 4.00 13.55
C ILE A 78 -2.01 5.49 13.37
N GLU A 79 -3.22 5.93 13.03
CA GLU A 79 -3.56 7.35 12.90
C GLU A 79 -3.34 8.12 14.21
N ASP A 80 -3.83 7.61 15.35
CA ASP A 80 -3.64 8.25 16.65
C ASP A 80 -2.15 8.40 17.02
N ARG A 81 -1.32 7.41 16.66
CA ARG A 81 0.14 7.48 16.86
C ARG A 81 0.80 8.46 15.89
N ALA A 82 0.36 8.47 14.64
CA ALA A 82 0.86 9.35 13.59
C ALA A 82 0.57 10.83 13.92
N ARG A 83 -0.59 11.14 14.51
CA ARG A 83 -0.98 12.51 14.88
C ARG A 83 0.10 13.21 15.72
N GLY A 84 0.63 12.52 16.73
CA GLY A 84 1.70 13.05 17.58
C GLY A 84 3.10 12.92 16.97
N ALA A 85 3.37 11.84 16.23
CA ALA A 85 4.71 11.57 15.70
C ALA A 85 5.05 12.39 14.43
N LEU A 86 4.08 12.60 13.55
CA LEU A 86 4.28 13.26 12.27
C LEU A 86 3.87 14.74 12.28
N MET A 87 2.91 15.12 13.14
CA MET A 87 2.40 16.49 13.26
C MET A 87 2.00 17.13 11.91
N GLN A 88 1.48 16.34 10.98
CA GLN A 88 1.06 16.75 9.64
C GLN A 88 -0.16 15.94 9.19
N PRO A 89 -0.90 16.39 8.15
CA PRO A 89 -1.96 15.61 7.53
C PRO A 89 -1.45 14.22 7.11
N PHE A 90 -2.21 13.19 7.44
CA PHE A 90 -1.78 11.80 7.26
C PHE A 90 -2.96 10.86 7.14
N CYS A 91 -2.91 9.94 6.19
CA CYS A 91 -3.84 8.84 6.04
C CYS A 91 -3.10 7.51 6.08
N VAL A 92 -3.68 6.54 6.78
CA VAL A 92 -3.23 5.15 6.77
C VAL A 92 -4.28 4.25 6.15
N HIS A 93 -3.83 3.35 5.29
CA HIS A 93 -4.63 2.34 4.60
C HIS A 93 -4.19 0.94 5.06
N ILE A 94 -5.12 0.16 5.60
CA ILE A 94 -4.87 -1.26 5.92
C ILE A 94 -5.35 -2.12 4.76
N TYR A 95 -4.51 -3.06 4.31
CA TYR A 95 -4.87 -4.00 3.25
C TYR A 95 -4.37 -5.42 3.54
N VAL A 96 -4.96 -6.40 2.86
CA VAL A 96 -4.48 -7.80 2.85
C VAL A 96 -3.91 -8.12 1.47
N THR A 97 -4.67 -7.79 0.43
CA THR A 97 -4.26 -7.89 -0.98
C THR A 97 -3.97 -6.50 -1.52
N ALA A 98 -2.85 -6.33 -2.24
CA ALA A 98 -2.45 -5.05 -2.81
C ALA A 98 -3.57 -4.43 -3.66
N GLY A 99 -3.75 -3.12 -3.58
CA GLY A 99 -4.79 -2.38 -4.29
C GLY A 99 -6.20 -2.46 -3.67
N GLN A 100 -6.42 -3.28 -2.63
CA GLN A 100 -7.70 -3.36 -1.93
C GLN A 100 -7.58 -2.88 -0.48
N SER A 101 -7.84 -1.59 -0.26
CA SER A 101 -7.95 -1.04 1.09
C SER A 101 -9.17 -1.62 1.81
N LEU A 102 -8.94 -2.17 3.01
CA LEU A 102 -9.96 -2.73 3.90
C LEU A 102 -10.46 -1.72 4.91
N ALA A 103 -9.55 -0.85 5.37
CA ALA A 103 -9.85 0.25 6.27
C ALA A 103 -8.92 1.42 5.98
N ARG A 104 -9.43 2.62 6.24
CA ARG A 104 -8.71 3.87 6.10
C ARG A 104 -9.01 4.74 7.30
N SER A 105 -7.98 5.36 7.89
CA SER A 105 -8.13 6.44 8.87
C SER A 105 -7.23 7.61 8.48
N CYS A 106 -7.68 8.84 8.74
CA CYS A 106 -6.99 10.05 8.36
C CYS A 106 -7.05 11.10 9.47
N VAL A 107 -5.95 11.85 9.60
CA VAL A 107 -5.86 13.11 10.32
C VAL A 107 -5.63 14.24 9.32
N TYR A 108 -6.34 15.35 9.51
CA TYR A 108 -6.33 16.52 8.65
C TYR A 108 -5.64 17.70 9.33
#